data_AF-A0A2N5D680-F1
#
_entry.id   AF-A0A2N5D680-F1
#
_cell.length_a   1.000
_cell.length_b   1.000
_cell.length_c   1.000
_cell.angle_alpha   90.00
_cell.angle_beta   90.00
_cell.angle_gamma   90.00
#
_symmetry.space_group_name_H-M   'P 1'
#
loop_
_entity.id
_entity.type
_entity.pdbx_description
1 polymer ?
#
loop_
_entity_poly.entity_id
_entity_poly.type
_entity_poly.pdbx_seq_one_letter_code
_entity_poly.pdbx_strand_id
1 'polypeptide(L)' 'MSEDVFSAEPEVQDPELARLGAAPGKDLSPAARRALEEAAARREAEAALVLPSEKGGRDGPEPTRFGDWERKGVAVDF' A
#
# COMPACT_ATOMS: atom_id res chain seq x y z
N MET A 1 -28.73 2.21 29.56
CA MET A 1 -28.97 2.16 28.10
C MET A 1 -27.68 2.62 27.46
N SER A 2 -27.16 1.80 26.54
CA SER A 2 -25.81 1.94 25.95
C SER A 2 -25.54 3.36 25.49
N GLU A 3 -24.39 3.89 25.90
CA GLU A 3 -23.76 5.02 25.24
C GLU A 3 -23.39 4.59 23.82
N ASP A 4 -23.99 5.24 22.83
CA ASP A 4 -23.59 5.16 21.43
C ASP A 4 -22.20 5.79 21.27
N VAL A 5 -21.17 4.95 21.40
CA VAL A 5 -19.77 5.25 21.07
C VAL A 5 -19.60 5.11 19.55
N PHE A 6 -20.32 5.92 18.77
CA PHE A 6 -20.16 5.92 17.31
C PHE A 6 -19.06 6.91 16.91
N SER A 7 -17.85 6.36 16.83
CA SER A 7 -16.85 6.66 15.79
C SER A 7 -16.70 8.12 15.38
N ALA A 8 -15.85 8.86 16.12
CA ALA A 8 -15.20 10.03 15.53
C ALA A 8 -14.37 9.52 14.34
N GLU A 9 -14.82 9.79 13.12
CA GLU A 9 -13.98 9.59 11.95
C GLU A 9 -12.70 10.39 12.18
N PRO A 10 -11.53 9.75 12.18
CA PRO A 10 -10.31 10.48 12.41
C PRO A 10 -10.11 11.43 11.23
N GLU A 11 -10.36 12.71 11.47
CA GLU A 11 -10.03 13.79 10.56
C GLU A 11 -8.56 13.66 10.18
N VAL A 12 -8.31 13.38 8.90
CA VAL A 12 -6.96 13.25 8.37
C VAL A 12 -6.33 14.65 8.45
N GLN A 13 -5.48 14.86 9.46
CA GLN A 13 -4.90 16.18 9.72
C GLN A 13 -4.04 16.71 8.56
N ASP A 14 -3.57 15.84 7.66
CA ASP A 14 -2.78 16.23 6.49
C ASP A 14 -3.20 15.42 5.24
N PRO A 15 -3.92 16.04 4.28
CA PRO A 15 -4.36 15.37 3.07
C PRO A 15 -3.19 14.99 2.13
N GLU A 16 -2.02 15.63 2.27
CA GLU A 16 -0.84 15.32 1.47
C GLU A 16 -0.19 14.02 1.97
N LEU A 17 -0.04 13.87 3.28
CA LEU A 17 0.49 12.63 3.87
C LEU A 17 -0.40 11.41 3.58
N ALA A 18 -1.71 11.60 3.51
CA ALA A 18 -2.62 10.54 3.08
C ALA A 18 -2.37 10.11 1.62
N ARG A 19 -2.07 11.04 0.71
CA ARG A 19 -1.66 10.71 -0.68
C ARG A 19 -0.36 9.93 -0.71
N LEU A 20 0.57 10.20 0.22
CA LEU A 20 1.81 9.45 0.34
C LEU A 20 1.63 8.04 0.94
N GLY A 21 0.44 7.73 1.49
CA GLY A 21 0.10 6.41 2.05
C GLY A 21 0.07 6.36 3.58
N ALA A 22 -0.05 7.50 4.26
CA ALA A 22 -0.23 7.53 5.71
C ALA A 22 -1.58 6.92 6.14
N ALA A 23 -1.59 6.19 7.25
CA ALA A 23 -2.83 5.71 7.87
C ALA A 23 -3.63 6.89 8.47
N PRO A 24 -4.96 6.96 8.23
CA PRO A 24 -5.79 8.03 8.77
C PRO A 24 -5.85 7.98 10.30
N GLY A 25 -5.84 9.14 10.95
CA GLY A 25 -6.03 9.26 12.40
C GLY A 25 -4.86 8.91 13.30
N LYS A 26 -3.67 8.71 12.72
CA LYS A 26 -2.45 8.50 13.50
C LYS A 26 -1.59 9.75 13.46
N ASP A 27 -1.21 10.25 14.63
CA ASP A 27 -0.19 11.29 14.72
C ASP A 27 1.15 10.74 14.22
N LEU A 28 1.68 11.36 13.16
CA LEU A 28 2.95 10.94 12.59
C LEU A 28 4.12 11.61 13.31
N SER A 29 5.13 10.81 13.63
CA SER A 29 6.41 11.34 14.12
C SER A 29 7.17 12.06 12.98
N PRO A 30 8.11 12.95 13.29
CA PRO A 30 8.98 13.57 12.28
C PRO A 30 9.82 12.57 11.47
N ALA A 31 10.09 11.38 12.03
CA ALA A 31 10.76 10.30 11.31
C ALA A 31 9.83 9.63 10.30
N ALA A 32 8.56 9.40 10.67
CA ALA A 32 7.57 8.78 9.81
C ALA A 32 7.25 9.64 8.57
N ARG A 33 7.13 10.98 8.75
CA ARG A 33 6.95 11.90 7.62
C ARG A 33 8.09 11.83 6.60
N ARG A 34 9.34 11.92 7.07
CA ARG A 34 10.53 11.80 6.21
C ARG A 34 10.60 10.48 5.45
N ALA A 35 10.23 9.37 6.10
CA ALA A 35 10.22 8.06 5.46
C ALA A 35 9.18 7.97 4.32
N LEU A 36 7.99 8.56 4.51
CA LEU A 36 6.95 8.61 3.48
C LEU A 36 7.37 9.48 2.29
N GLU A 37 7.98 10.63 2.56
CA GLU A 37 8.53 11.52 1.53
C GLU A 37 9.64 10.83 0.70
N GLU A 38 10.58 10.14 1.35
CA GLU A 38 11.65 9.39 0.66
C GLU A 38 11.09 8.23 -0.19
N ALA A 39 10.09 7.51 0.34
CA ALA A 39 9.41 6.45 -0.40
C ALA A 39 8.60 7.00 -1.59
N ALA A 40 8.04 8.20 -1.48
CA ALA A 40 7.38 8.88 -2.58
C ALA A 40 8.38 9.28 -3.67
N ALA A 41 9.53 9.86 -3.28
CA ALA A 41 10.59 10.21 -4.21
C ALA A 41 11.15 8.98 -4.95
N ARG A 42 11.30 7.84 -4.26
CA ARG A 42 11.68 6.56 -4.90
C ARG A 42 10.64 6.11 -5.94
N ARG A 43 9.35 6.15 -5.59
CA ARG A 43 8.27 5.77 -6.51
C ARG A 43 8.23 6.67 -7.74
N GLU A 44 8.44 7.98 -7.58
CA GLU A 44 8.51 8.92 -8.70
C GLU A 44 9.73 8.64 -9.60
N ALA A 45 10.88 8.28 -9.02
CA ALA A 45 12.07 7.88 -9.77
C ALA A 45 11.88 6.54 -10.52
N GLU A 46 11.13 5.59 -9.95
CA GLU A 46 10.82 4.28 -10.55
C GLU A 46 9.65 4.32 -11.56
N ALA A 47 8.78 5.33 -11.49
CA ALA A 47 7.62 5.50 -12.37
C ALA A 47 7.99 5.66 -13.86
N ALA A 48 9.27 5.84 -14.19
CA ALA A 48 9.79 5.81 -15.55
C ALA A 48 9.83 4.40 -16.18
N LEU A 49 9.65 3.33 -15.39
CA LEU A 49 9.53 1.97 -15.91
C LEU A 49 8.10 1.70 -16.38
N VAL A 50 7.76 2.20 -17.56
CA VAL A 50 6.55 1.78 -18.29
C VAL A 50 6.73 0.34 -18.74
N LEU A 51 6.54 -0.60 -17.82
CA LEU A 51 6.50 -2.02 -18.14
C LEU A 51 5.16 -2.28 -18.83
N PRO A 52 5.15 -3.04 -19.95
CA PRO A 52 3.90 -3.44 -20.57
C PRO A 52 3.04 -4.18 -19.54
N SER A 53 1.75 -3.86 -19.48
CA SER A 53 0.81 -4.58 -18.63
C SER A 53 0.87 -6.07 -18.94
N GLU A 54 1.14 -6.89 -17.94
CA GLU A 54 1.12 -8.34 -18.10
C GLU A 54 -0.31 -8.77 -18.46
N LYS A 55 -0.45 -9.49 -19.59
CA LYS A 55 -1.76 -9.99 -20.06
C LYS A 55 -1.84 -11.47 -19.71
N GLY A 56 -2.80 -11.84 -18.87
CA GLY A 56 -3.03 -13.23 -18.48
C GLY A 56 -2.12 -13.75 -17.36
N GLY A 57 -1.23 -12.91 -16.82
CA GLY A 57 -0.46 -13.21 -15.62
C GLY A 57 -1.26 -12.97 -14.33
N ARG A 58 -0.81 -13.56 -13.22
CA ARG A 58 -1.34 -13.26 -11.89
C ARG A 58 -0.95 -11.84 -11.48
N ASP A 59 -1.86 -11.15 -10.80
CA ASP A 59 -1.52 -9.90 -10.12
C ASP A 59 -0.41 -10.15 -9.09
N GLY A 60 0.58 -9.24 -9.06
CA GLY A 60 1.68 -9.30 -8.11
C GLY A 60 2.96 -9.82 -8.73
N PRO A 61 4.02 -9.96 -7.90
CA PRO A 61 5.32 -10.32 -8.40
C PRO A 61 5.38 -11.80 -8.81
N GLU A 62 6.25 -12.12 -9.77
CA GLU A 62 6.33 -13.44 -10.40
C GLU A 62 6.35 -14.59 -9.36
N PRO A 63 5.42 -15.57 -9.42
CA PRO A 63 5.36 -16.68 -8.46
C PRO A 63 6.67 -17.47 -8.36
N THR A 64 7.43 -17.58 -9.45
CA THR A 64 8.74 -18.23 -9.50
C THR A 64 9.79 -17.51 -8.66
N ARG A 65 9.69 -16.19 -8.48
CA ARG A 65 10.61 -15.42 -7.63
C ARG A 65 10.24 -15.44 -6.15
N PHE A 66 8.96 -15.57 -5.82
CA PHE A 66 8.47 -15.35 -4.45
C PHE A 66 7.85 -16.60 -3.79
N GLY A 67 7.74 -17.71 -4.52
CA GLY A 67 7.24 -18.97 -3.96
C GLY A 67 5.71 -19.06 -3.85
N ASP A 68 4.97 -18.07 -4.37
CA ASP A 68 3.51 -17.95 -4.26
C ASP A 68 2.72 -18.83 -5.26
N TRP A 69 3.19 -20.07 -5.46
CA TRP A 69 2.56 -21.06 -6.34
C TRP A 69 1.20 -21.54 -5.83
N GLU A 70 0.82 -21.18 -4.61
CA GLU A 70 -0.44 -21.62 -4.02
C GLU A 70 -1.57 -20.60 -4.20
N ARG A 71 -2.76 -21.08 -4.54
CA ARG A 71 -4.01 -20.31 -4.47
C ARG A 71 -5.05 -21.14 -3.73
N LYS A 72 -5.54 -20.63 -2.59
CA LYS A 72 -6.47 -21.36 -1.69
C LYS A 72 -5.95 -22.73 -1.26
N GLY A 73 -4.63 -22.86 -1.02
CA GLY A 73 -3.99 -24.11 -0.59
C GLY A 73 -3.82 -25.16 -1.69
N VAL A 74 -3.99 -24.78 -2.96
CA VAL A 74 -3.71 -25.64 -4.11
C VAL A 74 -2.55 -25.05 -4.87
N ALA A 75 -1.52 -25.86 -5.15
CA ALA A 75 -0.45 -25.48 -6.06
C ALA A 75 -1.04 -25.34 -7.48
N VAL A 76 -0.92 -24.15 -8.06
CA VAL A 76 -1.44 -23.81 -9.38
C VAL A 76 -0.26 -23.46 -10.26
N ASP A 77 -0.13 -24.20 -11.36
CA ASP A 77 0.78 -23.93 -12.47
C ASP A 77 -0.09 -23.51 -13.67
N PHE A 78 0.32 -22.43 -14.35
CA PHE A 78 -0.34 -21.71 -15.47
C PHE A 78 -1.80 -21.24 -15.28
#